data_AF-A0A7Y8JTH0-F1
#
_entry.id   AF-A0A7Y8JTH0-F1
#
_cell.length_a   1.000
_cell.length_b   1.000
_cell.length_c   1.000
_cell.angle_alpha   90.00
_cell.angle_beta   90.00
_cell.angle_gamma   90.00
#
_symmetry.space_group_name_H-M   'P 1'
#
loop_
_entity.id
_entity.type
_entity.pdbx_description
1 polymer ?
#
loop_
_entity_poly.entity_id
_entity_poly.type
_entity_poly.pdbx_seq_one_letter_code
_entity_poly.pdbx_strand_id
1 'polypeptide(L)' 'RRNLRLPITIEDALARMEECDTVKQYLGDKFVRGYVAVKRAEHENFKRVISSWEREFLLLSV' A
#
# COMPACT_ATOMS: atom_id res chain seq x y z
N ARG A 1 -24.49 4.35 -11.21
CA ARG A 1 -23.88 3.44 -10.20
C ARG A 1 -22.62 4.13 -9.69
N ARG A 2 -22.46 4.39 -8.38
CA ARG A 2 -21.19 4.91 -7.84
C ARG A 2 -20.09 3.93 -8.27
N ASN A 3 -18.98 4.43 -8.83
CA ASN A 3 -17.85 3.59 -9.20
C ASN A 3 -17.23 2.99 -7.94
N LEU A 4 -17.69 1.80 -7.55
CA LEU A 4 -17.19 0.99 -6.41
C LEU A 4 -15.85 0.31 -6.72
N ARG A 5 -14.98 0.95 -7.51
CA ARG A 5 -13.69 0.34 -7.84
C ARG A 5 -12.82 0.34 -6.59
N LEU A 6 -12.22 -0.82 -6.31
CA LEU A 6 -11.19 -0.94 -5.30
C LEU A 6 -9.92 -0.24 -5.79
N PRO A 7 -9.09 0.26 -4.86
CA PRO A 7 -7.77 0.80 -5.18
C PRO A 7 -6.92 -0.24 -5.88
N ILE A 8 -6.16 0.21 -6.87
CA ILE A 8 -5.26 -0.66 -7.64
C ILE A 8 -3.85 -0.65 -7.02
N THR A 9 -3.47 0.49 -6.43
CA THR A 9 -2.20 0.66 -5.73
C THR A 9 -2.41 0.56 -4.22
N ILE A 10 -1.36 0.15 -3.50
CA ILE A 10 -1.41 0.10 -2.05
C ILE A 10 -1.42 1.52 -1.46
N GLU A 11 -0.81 2.50 -2.12
CA GLU A 11 -0.86 3.92 -1.71
C GLU A 11 -2.30 4.45 -1.68
N ASP A 12 -3.07 4.20 -2.75
CA ASP A 12 -4.48 4.62 -2.82
C ASP A 12 -5.33 3.87 -1.78
N ALA A 13 -5.00 2.60 -1.51
CA ALA A 13 -5.67 1.81 -0.47
C ALA A 13 -5.41 2.37 0.92
N LEU A 14 -4.15 2.72 1.22
CA LEU A 14 -3.76 3.28 2.50
C LEU A 14 -4.33 4.69 2.71
N ALA A 15 -4.38 5.53 1.66
CA ALA A 15 -5.03 6.84 1.72
C ALA A 15 -6.52 6.70 2.06
N ARG A 16 -7.25 5.80 1.38
CA ARG A 16 -8.67 5.55 1.69
C ARG A 16 -8.89 4.96 3.08
N MET A 17 -7.97 4.14 3.58
CA MET A 17 -8.05 3.59 4.94
C MET A 17 -7.86 4.69 5.98
N GLU A 18 -6.92 5.62 5.75
CA GLU A 18 -6.63 6.76 6.61
C GLU A 18 -7.80 7.77 6.66
N GLU A 19 -8.65 7.80 5.64
CA GLU A 19 -9.85 8.65 5.58
C GLU A 19 -11.13 7.94 6.05
N CYS A 20 -11.10 6.63 6.31
CA CYS A 20 -12.32 5.88 6.61
C CYS A 20 -12.66 5.90 8.12
N ASP A 21 -13.64 6.73 8.49
CA ASP A 21 -14.10 6.84 9.88
C ASP A 21 -14.67 5.53 10.43
N THR A 22 -15.37 4.74 9.60
CA THR A 22 -15.86 3.42 10.00
C THR A 22 -14.71 2.50 10.40
N VAL A 23 -13.61 2.49 9.63
CA VAL A 23 -12.43 1.66 9.95
C VAL A 23 -11.76 2.16 11.22
N LYS A 24 -11.61 3.49 11.38
CA LYS A 24 -11.07 4.08 12.63
C LYS A 24 -11.92 3.76 13.85
N GLN A 25 -13.25 3.73 13.71
CA GLN A 25 -14.17 3.39 14.78
C GLN A 25 -13.98 1.94 15.25
N TYR A 26 -13.88 0.99 14.32
CA TYR A 26 -13.82 -0.44 14.67
C TYR A 26 -12.41 -0.92 15.01
N LEU A 27 -11.37 -0.41 14.34
CA LEU A 27 -9.99 -0.84 14.55
C LEU A 27 -9.21 0.06 15.52
N GLY A 28 -9.70 1.29 15.74
CA GLY A 28 -9.05 2.30 16.56
C GLY A 28 -8.11 3.21 15.76
N ASP A 29 -8.19 4.51 16.02
CA ASP A 29 -7.38 5.53 15.34
C ASP A 29 -5.86 5.29 15.44
N LYS A 30 -5.38 4.92 16.64
CA LYS A 30 -3.96 4.61 16.86
C LYS A 30 -3.50 3.41 16.03
N PHE A 31 -4.34 2.38 15.91
CA PHE A 31 -4.04 1.22 15.10
C PHE A 31 -3.97 1.58 13.62
N VAL A 32 -4.97 2.31 13.10
CA VAL A 32 -4.99 2.72 11.69
C VAL A 32 -3.75 3.53 11.34
N ARG A 33 -3.39 4.52 12.16
CA ARG A 33 -2.16 5.32 11.95
C ARG A 33 -0.90 4.46 11.96
N GLY A 34 -0.76 3.55 12.92
CA GLY A 34 0.39 2.65 13.01
C GLY A 34 0.48 1.72 11.80
N TYR A 35 -0.63 1.08 11.44
CA TYR A 35 -0.71 0.18 10.30
C TYR A 35 -0.34 0.89 8.98
N VAL A 36 -0.93 2.06 8.72
CA VAL A 36 -0.65 2.85 7.52
C VAL A 36 0.82 3.26 7.47
N ALA A 37 1.42 3.70 8.59
CA ALA A 37 2.82 4.06 8.64
C ALA A 37 3.75 2.88 8.32
N VAL A 38 3.48 1.69 8.89
CA VAL A 38 4.24 0.47 8.60
C VAL A 38 4.13 0.10 7.13
N LYS A 39 2.91 0.09 6.55
CA LYS A 39 2.71 -0.28 5.15
C LYS A 39 3.33 0.71 4.16
N ARG A 40 3.34 2.01 4.48
CA ARG A 40 4.09 3.00 3.69
C ARG A 40 5.60 2.69 3.73
N ALA A 41 6.16 2.43 4.90
CA ALA A 41 7.58 2.12 5.05
C ALA A 41 7.98 0.81 4.33
N GLU A 42 7.15 -0.23 4.45
CA GLU A 42 7.34 -1.51 3.73
C GLU A 42 7.33 -1.29 2.21
N HIS A 43 6.38 -0.49 1.70
CA HIS A 43 6.29 -0.25 0.26
C HIS A 43 7.49 0.53 -0.26
N GLU A 44 7.92 1.58 0.44
CA GLU A 44 9.08 2.36 0.06
C GLU A 44 10.36 1.50 0.10
N ASN A 45 10.46 0.57 1.04
CA ASN A 45 11.56 -0.39 1.05
C ASN A 45 11.52 -1.36 -0.14
N PHE A 46 10.33 -1.83 -0.53
CA PHE A 46 10.15 -2.69 -1.70
C PHE A 46 10.61 -2.01 -3.00
N LYS A 47 10.29 -0.72 -3.18
CA LYS A 47 10.71 0.05 -4.38
C LYS A 47 12.23 0.25 -4.49
N ARG A 48 12.99 0.03 -3.41
CA ARG A 48 14.45 0.26 -3.36
C ARG A 48 15.27 -0.98 -3.70
N VAL A 49 14.62 -2.12 -3.93
CA VAL A 49 15.31 -3.38 -4.23
C VAL A 49 14.89 -3.92 -5.59
N ILE A 50 15.80 -4.64 -6.25
CA ILE A 50 15.49 -5.39 -7.48
C ILE A 50 14.90 -6.73 -7.06
N SER A 51 13.64 -6.96 -7.38
CA SER A 51 12.95 -8.22 -7.11
C SER A 51 13.54 -9.37 -7.95
N SER A 52 13.32 -10.61 -7.49
CA SER A 52 13.76 -11.80 -8.24
C SER A 52 13.15 -11.84 -9.65
N TRP A 53 11.90 -11.41 -9.80
CA TRP A 53 11.24 -11.31 -11.10
C TRP A 53 11.89 -10.26 -11.98
N GLU A 54 12.15 -9.04 -11.46
CA GLU A 54 12.83 -8.01 -12.24
C GLU A 54 14.23 -8.47 -12.67
N ARG A 55 14.94 -9.19 -11.81
CA ARG A 55 16.22 -9.79 -12.17
C ARG A 55 16.08 -10.84 -13.28
N GLU A 56 15.04 -11.67 -13.24
CA GLU A 56 14.85 -12.75 -14.20
C GLU A 56 14.38 -12.22 -15.57
N PHE A 57 13.52 -11.21 -15.58
CA PHE A 57 12.82 -10.76 -16.79
C PHE A 57 13.24 -9.39 -17.33
N LEU A 58 13.86 -8.53 -16.51
CA LEU A 58 14.30 -7.19 -16.92
C LEU A 58 15.83 -7.04 -17.01
N LEU A 59 16.61 -8.01 -16.50
CA LEU A 59 18.07 -7.92 -16.44
C LEU A 59 18.79 -8.37 -17.74
N LEU A 60 18.04 -8.73 -18.79
CA LEU A 60 18.60 -9.24 -20.06
C LEU A 60 19.05 -8.13 -21.03
N SER A 61 19.50 -6.97 -20.54
CA SER A 61 19.93 -5.86 -21.41
C SER A 61 21.11 -5.08 -20.82
N VAL A 62 22.21 -5.79 -20.55
CA VAL A 62 23.55 -5.21 -20.42
C VAL A 62 24.54 -5.94 -21.33
#